data_AF-A0AAD9A5D1-F1
#
_entry.id   AF-A0AAD9A5D1-F1
#
_cell.length_a   1.000
_cell.length_b   1.000
_cell.length_c   1.000
_cell.angle_alpha   90.00
_cell.angle_beta   90.00
_cell.angle_gamma   90.00
#
_symmetry.space_group_name_H-M   'P 1'
#
loop_
_entity.id
_entity.type
_entity.pdbx_description
1 polymer ?
#
loop_
_entity_poly.entity_id
_entity_poly.type
_entity_poly.pdbx_seq_one_letter_code
_entity_poly.pdbx_strand_id
1 'polypeptide(L)'
;MPVSEKRRIILNAFDMFTPSHLCFGQWRRPDDTASDKFSDLSYWTSLAQTLERGDINALILADTYGQHDIYKGSAEPTIRTCCQYPMGDPAVVGLSYVEHDERYAVADEYVELLYKREHPRLSPHILAPRVAAIREKAAEFGRDPRSVKIFAVVTPIIGRTDEEAIAKYEEALKYASFEPGLAFFSGNAGIDLFKYDLDAEIKPDDAKIDGRVHSLVNSLKYRGDDIPTWTPRNIGKAMAIGGNGPVPMGSASRVADFLEEWVKVADLDGFNVGYVTSPGSFEDVVDLLVPELRRRGVYAPLGESDTMESETASKGDSVQQPEDSHVTSTRWQRVQEVIWDGPRSKDEKRLVQRLDLFVLSWATFGYFVRLLDSSNIKLSKRISIFYSASYAASMFSGYLQAAIYKGLDGASGLPGWRWLFVFCGFISIWAPLWGFFAVPDNPFITKARWMRQGEQEKHIRRMEAVDRRKPEPLTKSRVWQIFTDWPLYVFSFTLMLEKRWQVLLIPAAWAIEIMHKNMEERAVVIGIAQTLGQAFIAWVPVVVLDVGKYAPSFHMGFSIMCGVSVLELSSIFLIKHFEEREKAKEERAISAV
;
A
#
# COMPACT_ATOMS: atom_id res chain seq x y z
N MET A 1 52.72 -14.09 -8.66
CA MET A 1 51.46 -13.49 -9.13
C MET A 1 50.42 -13.74 -8.06
N PRO A 2 49.67 -12.73 -7.59
CA PRO A 2 48.61 -12.99 -6.63
C PRO A 2 47.57 -13.87 -7.32
N VAL A 3 47.19 -14.97 -6.66
CA VAL A 3 46.11 -15.85 -7.10
C VAL A 3 44.88 -14.96 -7.24
N SER A 4 44.39 -14.79 -8.46
CA SER A 4 43.13 -14.09 -8.74
C SER A 4 42.06 -14.69 -7.84
N GLU A 5 41.60 -13.92 -6.84
CA GLU A 5 40.53 -14.34 -5.94
C GLU A 5 39.31 -14.71 -6.81
N LYS A 6 38.92 -15.98 -6.79
CA LYS A 6 37.76 -16.44 -7.57
C LYS A 6 36.52 -15.73 -7.03
N ARG A 7 35.72 -15.16 -7.92
CA ARG A 7 34.48 -14.45 -7.54
C ARG A 7 33.53 -15.43 -6.85
N ARG A 8 33.02 -15.02 -5.68
CA ARG A 8 31.99 -15.74 -4.95
C ARG A 8 30.64 -15.53 -5.65
N ILE A 9 29.87 -16.61 -5.78
CA ILE A 9 28.51 -16.61 -6.30
C ILE A 9 27.57 -16.52 -5.09
N ILE A 10 26.69 -15.53 -5.10
CA ILE A 10 25.66 -15.39 -4.07
C ILE A 10 24.41 -16.14 -4.52
N LEU A 11 23.85 -16.99 -3.66
CA LEU A 11 22.59 -17.68 -3.93
C LEU A 11 21.51 -17.17 -2.98
N ASN A 12 20.39 -16.74 -3.54
CA ASN A 12 19.17 -16.45 -2.81
C ASN A 12 18.11 -17.50 -3.17
N ALA A 13 17.25 -17.86 -2.24
CA ALA A 13 16.03 -18.60 -2.53
C ALA A 13 14.96 -17.64 -3.05
N PHE A 14 14.26 -18.02 -4.12
CA PHE A 14 13.22 -17.19 -4.71
C PHE A 14 11.87 -17.90 -4.63
N ASP A 15 11.05 -17.39 -3.73
CA ASP A 15 9.72 -17.93 -3.44
C ASP A 15 8.67 -16.82 -3.50
N MET A 16 7.41 -17.19 -3.37
CA MET A 16 6.25 -16.32 -3.35
C MET A 16 5.21 -16.96 -2.45
N PHE A 17 4.46 -16.18 -1.68
CA PHE A 17 3.44 -16.68 -0.76
C PHE A 17 2.17 -17.15 -1.49
N THR A 18 2.33 -18.11 -2.40
CA THR A 18 1.31 -18.64 -3.30
C THR A 18 1.66 -20.10 -3.65
N PRO A 19 0.68 -20.94 -4.05
CA PRO A 19 0.96 -22.34 -4.37
C PRO A 19 1.82 -22.51 -5.63
N SER A 20 1.62 -21.67 -6.66
CA SER A 20 2.46 -21.72 -7.88
C SER A 20 3.15 -20.38 -8.15
N HIS A 21 4.47 -20.34 -7.96
CA HIS A 21 5.29 -19.15 -8.23
C HIS A 21 5.75 -19.07 -9.71
N LEU A 22 6.69 -19.94 -10.10
CA LEU A 22 7.27 -19.99 -11.47
C LEU A 22 7.11 -21.33 -12.17
N CYS A 23 6.68 -22.37 -11.43
CA CYS A 23 6.43 -23.70 -11.96
C CYS A 23 4.96 -24.05 -11.76
N PHE A 24 4.18 -23.95 -12.83
CA PHE A 24 2.72 -23.96 -12.73
C PHE A 24 2.15 -25.38 -12.77
N GLY A 25 1.35 -25.71 -11.76
CA GLY A 25 0.67 -26.99 -11.61
C GLY A 25 1.43 -28.03 -10.78
N GLN A 26 2.63 -27.72 -10.30
CA GLN A 26 3.47 -28.62 -9.48
C GLN A 26 2.90 -28.85 -8.07
N TRP A 27 2.11 -27.92 -7.54
CA TRP A 27 1.42 -28.06 -6.24
C TRP A 27 0.50 -29.29 -6.12
N ARG A 28 0.17 -29.94 -7.25
CA ARG A 28 -0.63 -31.17 -7.30
C ARG A 28 0.18 -32.43 -7.05
N ARG A 29 1.50 -32.31 -6.95
CA ARG A 29 2.38 -33.44 -6.74
C ARG A 29 2.35 -33.88 -5.28
N PRO A 30 2.46 -35.19 -4.99
CA PRO A 30 2.48 -35.68 -3.61
C PRO A 30 3.70 -35.25 -2.79
N ASP A 31 4.81 -34.91 -3.47
CA ASP A 31 6.09 -34.50 -2.87
C ASP A 31 6.24 -32.96 -2.78
N ASP A 32 5.20 -32.21 -3.16
CA ASP A 32 5.17 -30.75 -3.06
C ASP A 32 4.29 -30.32 -1.89
N THR A 33 4.78 -29.36 -1.11
CA THR A 33 4.10 -28.79 0.07
C THR A 33 3.78 -27.30 -0.12
N ALA A 34 3.95 -26.74 -1.32
CA ALA A 34 3.73 -25.31 -1.57
C ALA A 34 2.25 -24.90 -1.39
N SER A 35 1.30 -25.84 -1.45
CA SER A 35 -0.10 -25.59 -1.10
C SER A 35 -0.30 -25.25 0.38
N ASP A 36 0.60 -25.72 1.25
CA ASP A 36 0.43 -25.64 2.70
C ASP A 36 0.88 -24.29 3.27
N LYS A 37 1.51 -23.45 2.44
CA LYS A 37 1.98 -22.08 2.77
C LYS A 37 0.95 -21.25 3.54
N PHE A 38 -0.34 -21.40 3.24
CA PHE A 38 -1.43 -20.64 3.84
C PHE A 38 -1.95 -21.23 5.14
N SER A 39 -1.84 -22.54 5.30
CA SER A 39 -2.43 -23.28 6.42
C SER A 39 -1.41 -23.65 7.49
N ASP A 40 -0.12 -23.64 7.17
CA ASP A 40 0.93 -24.14 8.04
C ASP A 40 2.17 -23.24 8.07
N LEU A 41 2.42 -22.62 9.22
CA LEU A 41 3.64 -21.85 9.47
C LEU A 41 4.91 -22.74 9.47
N SER A 42 4.75 -24.05 9.70
CA SER A 42 5.84 -25.02 9.69
C SER A 42 6.52 -25.08 8.31
N TYR A 43 5.80 -24.82 7.22
CA TYR A 43 6.37 -24.71 5.89
C TYR A 43 7.49 -23.66 5.84
N TRP A 44 7.20 -22.43 6.28
CA TRP A 44 8.15 -21.31 6.21
C TRP A 44 9.33 -21.50 7.15
N THR A 45 9.09 -22.02 8.36
CA THR A 45 10.16 -22.28 9.32
C THR A 45 11.06 -23.44 8.86
N SER A 46 10.51 -24.50 8.28
CA SER A 46 11.28 -25.63 7.72
C SER A 46 12.06 -25.22 6.48
N LEU A 47 11.48 -24.37 5.63
CA LEU A 47 12.17 -23.78 4.49
C LEU A 47 13.35 -22.94 4.97
N ALA A 48 13.14 -22.02 5.93
CA ALA A 48 14.22 -21.20 6.49
C ALA A 48 15.38 -22.05 7.04
N GLN A 49 15.08 -23.08 7.82
CA GLN A 49 16.09 -24.03 8.34
C GLN A 49 16.85 -24.77 7.22
N THR A 50 16.16 -25.12 6.14
CA THR A 50 16.78 -25.74 4.97
C THR A 50 17.73 -24.78 4.27
N LEU A 51 17.33 -23.51 4.11
CA LEU A 51 18.15 -22.47 3.50
C LEU A 51 19.36 -22.12 4.36
N GLU A 52 19.20 -22.02 5.68
CA GLU A 52 20.31 -21.81 6.62
C GLU A 52 21.34 -22.95 6.57
N ARG A 53 20.90 -24.21 6.44
CA ARG A 53 21.81 -25.36 6.28
C ARG A 53 22.73 -25.24 5.05
N GLY A 54 22.25 -24.59 4.00
CA GLY A 54 23.00 -24.35 2.77
C GLY A 54 23.79 -23.06 2.74
N ASP A 55 23.80 -22.27 3.82
CA ASP A 55 24.28 -20.88 3.83
C ASP A 55 23.69 -20.07 2.66
N ILE A 56 22.40 -20.24 2.37
CA ILE A 56 21.70 -19.44 1.35
C ILE A 56 21.56 -18.01 1.90
N ASN A 57 21.95 -17.03 1.10
CA ASN A 57 22.11 -15.64 1.55
C ASN A 57 20.79 -14.99 2.00
N ALA A 58 19.72 -15.18 1.24
CA ALA A 58 18.41 -14.62 1.57
C ALA A 58 17.27 -15.45 0.98
N LEU A 59 16.10 -15.41 1.64
CA LEU A 59 14.82 -15.78 1.04
C LEU A 59 14.15 -14.52 0.48
N ILE A 60 14.07 -14.45 -0.85
CA ILE A 60 13.40 -13.37 -1.58
C ILE A 60 11.97 -13.80 -1.86
N LEU A 61 11.02 -13.09 -1.25
CA LEU A 61 9.60 -13.28 -1.50
C LEU A 61 9.12 -12.31 -2.58
N ALA A 62 8.72 -12.83 -3.73
CA ALA A 62 7.96 -12.07 -4.70
C ALA A 62 6.54 -11.77 -4.17
N ASP A 63 5.96 -10.68 -4.64
CA ASP A 63 4.58 -10.30 -4.33
C ASP A 63 3.93 -9.59 -5.53
N THR A 64 2.61 -9.70 -5.64
CA THR A 64 1.79 -9.03 -6.66
C THR A 64 0.44 -8.63 -6.06
N TYR A 65 0.06 -7.36 -6.23
CA TYR A 65 -1.24 -6.85 -5.75
C TYR A 65 -2.45 -7.22 -6.63
N GLY A 66 -2.23 -7.72 -7.85
CA GLY A 66 -3.29 -8.02 -8.83
C GLY A 66 -3.17 -9.42 -9.45
N GLN A 67 -4.28 -9.95 -9.96
CA GLN A 67 -4.26 -11.21 -10.71
C GLN A 67 -3.86 -10.97 -12.17
N HIS A 68 -3.30 -11.99 -12.83
CA HIS A 68 -3.15 -12.00 -14.29
C HIS A 68 -4.53 -12.12 -14.94
N ASP A 69 -5.06 -11.05 -15.51
CA ASP A 69 -6.41 -10.96 -16.10
C ASP A 69 -6.44 -10.69 -17.61
N ILE A 70 -5.26 -10.58 -18.23
CA ILE A 70 -5.13 -10.29 -19.67
C ILE A 70 -5.55 -11.50 -20.53
N TYR A 71 -5.13 -12.71 -20.16
CA TYR A 71 -5.46 -13.91 -20.91
C TYR A 71 -6.96 -14.21 -20.82
N LYS A 72 -7.64 -14.32 -21.97
CA LYS A 72 -9.11 -14.46 -22.06
C LYS A 72 -9.89 -13.26 -21.47
N GLY A 73 -9.23 -12.13 -21.18
CA GLY A 73 -9.84 -10.97 -20.55
C GLY A 73 -10.48 -11.27 -19.18
N SER A 74 -9.94 -12.23 -18.43
CA SER A 74 -10.46 -12.67 -17.14
C SER A 74 -9.36 -13.24 -16.25
N ALA A 75 -9.48 -13.04 -14.94
CA ALA A 75 -8.63 -13.68 -13.94
C ALA A 75 -8.98 -15.17 -13.67
N GLU A 76 -10.06 -15.71 -14.28
CA GLU A 76 -10.49 -17.10 -14.07
C GLU A 76 -9.39 -18.14 -14.29
N PRO A 77 -8.57 -18.08 -15.37
CA PRO A 77 -7.52 -19.06 -15.60
C PRO A 77 -6.49 -19.02 -14.47
N THR A 78 -6.12 -17.83 -14.02
CA THR A 78 -5.15 -17.59 -12.94
C THR A 78 -5.64 -18.16 -11.62
N ILE A 79 -6.89 -17.88 -11.26
CA ILE A 79 -7.52 -18.35 -10.02
C ILE A 79 -7.64 -19.88 -10.00
N ARG A 80 -8.16 -20.47 -11.08
CA ARG A 80 -8.40 -21.92 -11.15
C ARG A 80 -7.12 -22.75 -11.13
N THR A 81 -6.04 -22.21 -11.67
CA THR A 81 -4.76 -22.91 -11.83
C THR A 81 -3.74 -22.59 -10.74
N CYS A 82 -4.11 -21.70 -9.81
CA CYS A 82 -3.26 -21.17 -8.75
C CYS A 82 -1.99 -20.48 -9.28
N CYS A 83 -2.08 -19.79 -10.41
CA CYS A 83 -0.96 -19.05 -11.01
C CYS A 83 -0.71 -17.76 -10.23
N GLN A 84 0.27 -17.74 -9.33
CA GLN A 84 0.53 -16.61 -8.44
C GLN A 84 -0.71 -16.15 -7.65
N TYR A 85 -1.66 -17.06 -7.44
CA TYR A 85 -2.92 -16.81 -6.74
C TYR A 85 -3.38 -18.07 -5.99
N PRO A 86 -4.01 -17.97 -4.80
CA PRO A 86 -4.11 -16.78 -3.97
C PRO A 86 -2.73 -16.26 -3.56
N MET A 87 -2.67 -14.98 -3.16
CA MET A 87 -1.47 -14.32 -2.68
C MET A 87 -1.65 -14.05 -1.18
N GLY A 88 -0.78 -14.62 -0.35
CA GLY A 88 -0.71 -14.31 1.08
C GLY A 88 0.13 -13.07 1.32
N ASP A 89 -0.18 -12.34 2.40
CA ASP A 89 0.64 -11.18 2.81
C ASP A 89 1.98 -11.67 3.38
N PRO A 90 3.14 -11.36 2.75
CA PRO A 90 4.45 -11.76 3.24
C PRO A 90 4.76 -11.27 4.66
N ALA A 91 4.12 -10.18 5.12
CA ALA A 91 4.28 -9.65 6.47
C ALA A 91 3.83 -10.63 7.56
N VAL A 92 2.93 -11.56 7.23
CA VAL A 92 2.45 -12.61 8.16
C VAL A 92 3.57 -13.58 8.54
N VAL A 93 4.61 -13.72 7.71
CA VAL A 93 5.76 -14.60 7.96
C VAL A 93 6.78 -13.95 8.92
N GLY A 94 6.55 -12.73 9.39
CA GLY A 94 7.40 -12.06 10.39
C GLY A 94 8.74 -11.56 9.84
N LEU A 95 8.87 -11.46 8.51
CA LEU A 95 10.05 -10.91 7.85
C LEU A 95 10.03 -9.38 7.94
N SER A 96 11.19 -8.79 8.23
CA SER A 96 11.34 -7.32 8.23
C SER A 96 11.14 -6.79 6.81
N TYR A 97 10.14 -5.93 6.63
CA TYR A 97 9.95 -5.21 5.38
C TYR A 97 11.08 -4.19 5.24
N VAL A 98 11.83 -4.23 4.14
CA VAL A 98 12.63 -3.07 3.76
C VAL A 98 11.67 -2.14 3.04
N GLU A 99 11.28 -1.04 3.70
CA GLU A 99 10.44 -0.03 3.07
C GLU A 99 11.09 0.47 1.78
N HIS A 100 10.28 0.59 0.74
CA HIS A 100 10.66 1.04 -0.59
C HIS A 100 10.96 2.55 -0.54
N ASP A 101 12.17 2.90 -0.12
CA ASP A 101 12.62 4.28 0.02
C ASP A 101 13.23 4.85 -1.29
N GLU A 102 13.66 6.11 -1.26
CA GLU A 102 14.25 6.79 -2.42
C GLU A 102 15.52 6.09 -2.97
N ARG A 103 16.21 5.25 -2.18
CA ARG A 103 17.35 4.44 -2.65
C ARG A 103 16.89 3.35 -3.62
N TYR A 104 15.66 2.88 -3.48
CA TYR A 104 15.01 1.96 -4.42
C TYR A 104 14.30 2.64 -5.56
N ALA A 105 14.00 3.95 -5.52
CA ALA A 105 13.48 4.67 -6.69
C ALA A 105 14.44 4.62 -7.89
N VAL A 106 15.75 4.64 -7.59
CA VAL A 106 16.81 4.40 -8.56
C VAL A 106 16.79 2.94 -9.03
N ALA A 107 16.63 1.98 -8.11
CA ALA A 107 16.48 0.57 -8.44
C ALA A 107 15.21 0.29 -9.27
N ASP A 108 14.12 1.00 -9.05
CA ASP A 108 12.87 0.97 -9.81
C ASP A 108 13.04 1.61 -11.18
N GLU A 109 13.81 2.68 -11.31
CA GLU A 109 14.18 3.22 -12.63
C GLU A 109 15.06 2.21 -13.40
N TYR A 110 15.94 1.48 -12.70
CA TYR A 110 16.75 0.39 -13.27
C TYR A 110 15.94 -0.88 -13.57
N VAL A 111 14.98 -1.25 -12.72
CA VAL A 111 14.06 -2.38 -12.87
C VAL A 111 13.05 -2.05 -13.97
N GLU A 112 12.49 -0.84 -14.01
CA GLU A 112 11.74 -0.33 -15.15
C GLU A 112 12.59 -0.31 -16.41
N LEU A 113 13.88 0.04 -16.39
CA LEU A 113 14.77 -0.09 -17.56
C LEU A 113 14.98 -1.55 -17.98
N LEU A 114 15.02 -2.48 -17.02
CA LEU A 114 15.10 -3.93 -17.24
C LEU A 114 13.78 -4.51 -17.79
N TYR A 115 12.62 -3.98 -17.39
CA TYR A 115 11.28 -4.43 -17.77
C TYR A 115 10.68 -3.66 -18.98
N LYS A 116 11.00 -2.38 -19.20
CA LYS A 116 10.60 -1.57 -20.38
C LYS A 116 11.28 -2.03 -21.67
N ARG A 117 12.36 -2.83 -21.57
CA ARG A 117 13.04 -3.46 -22.72
C ARG A 117 12.78 -4.96 -22.73
N GLU A 118 11.64 -5.32 -23.31
CA GLU A 118 11.28 -6.56 -24.04
C GLU A 118 12.04 -7.86 -23.67
N HIS A 119 11.25 -8.88 -23.30
CA HIS A 119 11.58 -10.14 -22.62
C HIS A 119 12.63 -11.05 -23.32
N PRO A 120 13.82 -11.29 -22.74
CA PRO A 120 14.87 -12.12 -23.34
C PRO A 120 14.89 -13.53 -22.75
N ARG A 121 14.99 -14.57 -23.56
CA ARG A 121 15.10 -15.94 -23.04
C ARG A 121 15.87 -16.83 -24.02
N LEU A 122 17.13 -17.21 -23.82
CA LEU A 122 17.93 -17.34 -22.60
C LEU A 122 19.39 -17.37 -23.03
N SER A 123 20.15 -16.29 -22.81
CA SER A 123 21.59 -16.30 -23.06
C SER A 123 22.24 -15.23 -22.19
N PRO A 124 23.37 -15.53 -21.52
CA PRO A 124 24.07 -14.54 -20.74
C PRO A 124 24.57 -13.37 -21.60
N HIS A 125 24.77 -13.57 -22.90
CA HIS A 125 25.14 -12.52 -23.85
C HIS A 125 24.06 -11.44 -24.05
N ILE A 126 22.79 -11.77 -23.79
CA ILE A 126 21.68 -10.80 -23.86
C ILE A 126 21.63 -9.95 -22.58
N LEU A 127 22.05 -10.52 -21.44
CA LEU A 127 22.11 -9.83 -20.16
C LEU A 127 23.37 -8.98 -20.01
N ALA A 128 24.50 -9.43 -20.55
CA ALA A 128 25.79 -8.73 -20.48
C ALA A 128 25.72 -7.22 -20.80
N PRO A 129 25.12 -6.75 -21.92
CA PRO A 129 25.02 -5.32 -22.20
C PRO A 129 24.10 -4.58 -21.20
N ARG A 130 23.09 -5.24 -20.64
CA ARG A 130 22.19 -4.65 -19.63
C ARG A 130 22.92 -4.46 -18.30
N VAL A 131 23.66 -5.47 -17.87
CA VAL A 131 24.50 -5.42 -16.67
C VAL A 131 25.58 -4.35 -16.80
N ALA A 132 26.26 -4.29 -17.95
CA ALA A 132 27.23 -3.25 -18.25
C ALA A 132 26.61 -1.84 -18.13
N ALA A 133 25.42 -1.63 -18.69
CA ALA A 133 24.72 -0.34 -18.59
C ALA A 133 24.33 0.05 -17.16
N ILE A 134 23.92 -0.91 -16.32
CA ILE A 134 23.64 -0.66 -14.89
C ILE A 134 24.91 -0.23 -14.17
N ARG A 135 26.01 -0.95 -14.40
CA ARG A 135 27.31 -0.68 -13.80
C ARG A 135 27.89 0.67 -14.26
N GLU A 136 27.75 1.01 -15.54
CA GLU A 136 28.16 2.30 -16.10
C GLU A 136 27.41 3.46 -15.43
N LYS A 137 26.07 3.37 -15.36
CA LYS A 137 25.28 4.40 -14.69
C LYS A 137 25.60 4.53 -13.19
N ALA A 138 25.86 3.41 -12.49
CA ALA A 138 26.31 3.48 -11.10
C ALA A 138 27.61 4.31 -10.95
N ALA A 139 28.56 4.15 -11.88
CA ALA A 139 29.75 5.01 -11.94
C ALA A 139 29.43 6.47 -12.27
N GLU A 140 28.47 6.77 -13.15
CA GLU A 140 28.04 8.15 -13.45
C GLU A 140 27.55 8.89 -12.19
N PHE A 141 26.92 8.16 -11.25
CA PHE A 141 26.50 8.69 -9.95
C PHE A 141 27.61 8.71 -8.89
N GLY A 142 28.87 8.43 -9.27
CA GLY A 142 30.02 8.44 -8.37
C GLY A 142 30.07 7.25 -7.39
N ARG A 143 29.30 6.19 -7.63
CA ARG A 143 29.34 4.95 -6.84
C ARG A 143 30.31 3.95 -7.46
N ASP A 144 30.86 3.05 -6.64
CA ASP A 144 31.51 1.85 -7.17
C ASP A 144 30.47 1.03 -7.97
N PRO A 145 30.70 0.73 -9.26
CA PRO A 145 29.82 -0.13 -10.07
C PRO A 145 29.52 -1.50 -9.47
N ARG A 146 30.37 -2.00 -8.57
CA ARG A 146 30.17 -3.27 -7.87
C ARG A 146 29.50 -3.15 -6.50
N SER A 147 29.19 -1.93 -6.07
CA SER A 147 28.30 -1.70 -4.93
C SER A 147 26.84 -2.08 -5.24
N VAL A 148 26.49 -2.24 -6.52
CA VAL A 148 25.20 -2.76 -6.97
C VAL A 148 25.36 -4.24 -7.32
N LYS A 149 24.74 -5.11 -6.53
CA LYS A 149 24.72 -6.56 -6.77
C LYS A 149 23.60 -6.91 -7.74
N ILE A 150 23.91 -7.70 -8.76
CA ILE A 150 22.96 -8.06 -9.81
C ILE A 150 22.74 -9.58 -9.82
N PHE A 151 21.47 -9.97 -9.70
CA PHE A 151 21.04 -11.35 -9.61
C PHE A 151 20.17 -11.74 -10.81
N ALA A 152 20.42 -12.90 -11.40
CA ALA A 152 19.52 -13.49 -12.38
C ALA A 152 18.60 -14.54 -11.72
N VAL A 153 17.35 -14.62 -12.15
CA VAL A 153 16.48 -15.72 -11.74
C VAL A 153 16.90 -16.99 -12.46
N VAL A 154 16.96 -18.13 -11.77
CA VAL A 154 17.24 -19.46 -12.35
C VAL A 154 16.36 -20.50 -11.68
N THR A 155 15.92 -21.53 -12.40
CA THR A 155 15.15 -22.65 -11.83
C THR A 155 15.85 -23.95 -12.17
N PRO A 156 16.91 -24.32 -11.43
CA PRO A 156 17.70 -25.50 -11.75
C PRO A 156 16.95 -26.79 -11.41
N ILE A 157 17.14 -27.82 -12.21
CA ILE A 157 16.68 -29.20 -11.92
C ILE A 157 17.92 -30.04 -11.72
N ILE A 158 18.22 -30.39 -10.47
CA ILE A 158 19.48 -30.99 -10.07
C ILE A 158 19.25 -32.45 -9.70
N GLY A 159 20.05 -33.34 -10.28
CA GLY A 159 20.12 -34.76 -9.90
C GLY A 159 21.51 -35.11 -9.38
N ARG A 160 21.67 -36.29 -8.78
CA ARG A 160 23.01 -36.84 -8.51
C ARG A 160 23.73 -37.20 -9.82
N THR A 161 22.96 -37.56 -10.84
CA THR A 161 23.41 -37.72 -12.22
C THR A 161 22.56 -36.90 -13.18
N ASP A 162 23.03 -36.75 -14.43
CA ASP A 162 22.28 -36.04 -15.48
C ASP A 162 20.97 -36.80 -15.80
N GLU A 163 20.98 -38.13 -15.75
CA GLU A 163 19.79 -38.96 -15.98
C GLU A 163 18.73 -38.78 -14.89
N GLU A 164 19.15 -38.63 -13.63
CA GLU A 164 18.23 -38.33 -12.53
C GLU A 164 17.58 -36.95 -12.71
N ALA A 165 18.35 -35.95 -13.15
CA ALA A 165 17.81 -34.62 -13.44
C ALA A 165 16.81 -34.64 -14.60
N ILE A 166 17.09 -35.43 -15.65
CA ILE A 166 16.16 -35.65 -16.77
C ILE A 166 14.88 -36.31 -16.26
N ALA A 167 14.97 -37.35 -15.44
CA ALA A 167 13.80 -38.02 -14.87
C ALA A 167 12.95 -37.06 -14.01
N LYS A 168 13.58 -36.20 -13.20
CA LYS A 168 12.88 -35.14 -12.43
C LYS A 168 12.15 -34.16 -13.36
N TYR A 169 12.79 -33.76 -14.45
CA TYR A 169 12.17 -32.88 -15.46
C TYR A 169 10.99 -33.53 -16.18
N GLU A 170 11.14 -34.78 -16.61
CA GLU A 170 10.05 -35.56 -17.24
C GLU A 170 8.87 -35.72 -16.29
N GLU A 171 9.12 -35.94 -15.00
CA GLU A 171 8.08 -35.95 -13.98
C GLU A 171 7.41 -34.57 -13.84
N ALA A 172 8.20 -33.49 -13.76
CA ALA A 172 7.67 -32.13 -13.70
C ALA A 172 6.76 -31.79 -14.90
N LEU A 173 7.10 -32.28 -16.10
CA LEU A 173 6.29 -32.10 -17.31
C LEU A 173 4.90 -32.77 -17.23
N LYS A 174 4.75 -33.87 -16.47
CA LYS A 174 3.42 -34.52 -16.26
C LYS A 174 2.45 -33.61 -15.51
N TYR A 175 2.99 -32.74 -14.65
CA TYR A 175 2.22 -31.79 -13.83
C TYR A 175 2.25 -30.36 -14.38
N ALA A 176 3.10 -30.07 -15.35
CA ALA A 176 3.16 -28.75 -15.98
C ALA A 176 1.86 -28.46 -16.73
N SER A 177 1.29 -27.27 -16.53
CA SER A 177 0.10 -26.82 -17.25
C SER A 177 0.41 -25.61 -18.12
N PHE A 178 0.06 -25.68 -19.41
CA PHE A 178 0.34 -24.59 -20.35
C PHE A 178 -0.57 -23.37 -20.16
N GLU A 179 -1.79 -23.58 -19.65
CA GLU A 179 -2.79 -22.52 -19.44
C GLU A 179 -2.37 -21.46 -18.40
N PRO A 180 -1.91 -21.80 -17.18
CA PRO A 180 -1.32 -20.82 -16.27
C PRO A 180 -0.07 -20.16 -16.86
N GLY A 181 0.72 -20.91 -17.63
CA GLY A 181 1.84 -20.35 -18.38
C GLY A 181 1.41 -19.25 -19.36
N LEU A 182 0.30 -19.47 -20.09
CA LEU A 182 -0.31 -18.47 -20.96
C LEU A 182 -0.85 -17.28 -20.17
N ALA A 183 -1.49 -17.50 -19.03
CA ALA A 183 -1.99 -16.43 -18.16
C ALA A 183 -0.85 -15.55 -17.65
N PHE A 184 0.20 -16.16 -17.10
CA PHE A 184 1.42 -15.50 -16.62
C PHE A 184 2.13 -14.74 -17.74
N PHE A 185 2.29 -15.35 -18.92
CA PHE A 185 2.92 -14.68 -20.05
C PHE A 185 2.08 -13.50 -20.55
N SER A 186 0.78 -13.70 -20.73
CA SER A 186 -0.11 -12.67 -21.25
C SER A 186 -0.18 -11.46 -20.30
N GLY A 187 -0.23 -11.71 -18.98
CA GLY A 187 -0.18 -10.68 -17.95
C GLY A 187 1.11 -9.87 -18.00
N ASN A 188 2.27 -10.55 -18.05
CA ASN A 188 3.57 -9.88 -18.09
C ASN A 188 3.85 -9.16 -19.42
N ALA A 189 3.49 -9.77 -20.55
CA ALA A 189 3.76 -9.22 -21.88
C ALA A 189 2.72 -8.17 -22.32
N GLY A 190 1.57 -8.12 -21.65
CA GLY A 190 0.44 -7.29 -22.07
C GLY A 190 -0.19 -7.76 -23.39
N ILE A 191 0.01 -9.01 -23.79
CA ILE A 191 -0.48 -9.61 -25.04
C ILE A 191 -1.47 -10.71 -24.68
N ASP A 192 -2.74 -10.55 -25.04
CA ASP A 192 -3.72 -11.62 -24.85
C ASP A 192 -3.52 -12.73 -25.89
N LEU A 193 -2.82 -13.79 -25.50
CA LEU A 193 -2.52 -14.92 -26.37
C LEU A 193 -3.75 -15.76 -26.74
N PHE A 194 -4.92 -15.52 -26.13
CA PHE A 194 -6.17 -16.18 -26.53
C PHE A 194 -6.68 -15.73 -27.92
N LYS A 195 -6.22 -14.56 -28.39
CA LYS A 195 -6.60 -14.02 -29.71
C LYS A 195 -5.96 -14.76 -30.88
N TYR A 196 -4.98 -15.62 -30.61
CA TYR A 196 -4.24 -16.39 -31.62
C TYR A 196 -4.68 -17.85 -31.57
N ASP A 197 -4.58 -18.53 -32.71
CA ASP A 197 -4.78 -19.98 -32.73
C ASP A 197 -3.69 -20.65 -31.88
N LEU A 198 -4.13 -21.47 -30.93
CA LEU A 198 -3.31 -22.12 -29.91
C LEU A 198 -2.16 -22.94 -30.49
N ASP A 199 -2.35 -23.50 -31.68
CA ASP A 199 -1.40 -24.39 -32.36
C ASP A 199 -0.81 -23.77 -33.65
N ALA A 200 -1.17 -22.52 -33.98
CA ALA A 200 -0.52 -21.79 -35.06
C ALA A 200 0.74 -21.07 -34.59
N GLU A 201 1.72 -20.99 -35.47
CA GLU A 201 2.94 -20.22 -35.25
C GLU A 201 2.64 -18.71 -35.17
N ILE A 202 3.18 -18.05 -34.16
CA ILE A 202 3.16 -16.58 -34.06
C ILE A 202 4.19 -16.00 -35.01
N LYS A 203 3.72 -15.27 -36.01
CA LYS A 203 4.52 -14.68 -37.08
C LYS A 203 4.65 -13.16 -36.91
N PRO A 204 5.66 -12.51 -37.53
CA PRO A 204 5.76 -11.06 -37.50
C PRO A 204 4.50 -10.33 -38.00
N ASP A 205 3.78 -10.92 -38.96
CA ASP A 205 2.55 -10.35 -39.52
C ASP A 205 1.37 -10.31 -38.53
N ASP A 206 1.45 -11.11 -37.46
CA ASP A 206 0.45 -11.14 -36.38
C ASP A 206 0.49 -9.87 -35.51
N ALA A 207 1.49 -9.00 -35.71
CA ALA A 207 1.51 -7.67 -35.12
C ALA A 207 0.33 -6.77 -35.55
N LYS A 208 -0.40 -7.15 -36.60
CA LYS A 208 -1.66 -6.50 -36.99
C LYS A 208 -2.79 -6.78 -35.98
N ILE A 209 -2.70 -7.87 -35.22
CA ILE A 209 -3.65 -8.23 -34.16
C ILE A 209 -3.29 -7.48 -32.87
N ASP A 210 -2.00 -7.45 -32.51
CA ASP A 210 -1.47 -6.65 -31.40
C ASP A 210 -0.03 -6.17 -31.71
N GLY A 211 0.19 -4.85 -31.70
CA GLY A 211 1.48 -4.26 -32.08
C GLY A 211 2.68 -4.70 -31.23
N ARG A 212 2.43 -5.24 -30.03
CA ARG A 212 3.47 -5.78 -29.13
C ARG A 212 4.00 -7.14 -29.60
N VAL A 213 3.36 -7.81 -30.56
CA VAL A 213 3.84 -9.11 -31.07
C VAL A 213 5.19 -8.99 -31.78
N HIS A 214 5.53 -7.84 -32.37
CA HIS A 214 6.84 -7.65 -33.00
C HIS A 214 8.00 -7.85 -32.01
N SER A 215 7.86 -7.33 -30.79
CA SER A 215 8.78 -7.58 -29.66
C SER A 215 8.94 -9.07 -29.40
N LEU A 216 7.81 -9.75 -29.24
CA LEU A 216 7.76 -11.16 -28.92
C LEU A 216 8.49 -11.96 -30.00
N VAL A 217 8.11 -11.80 -31.26
CA VAL A 217 8.73 -12.54 -32.36
C VAL A 217 10.22 -12.24 -32.50
N ASN A 218 10.65 -10.98 -32.30
CA ASN A 218 12.07 -10.63 -32.34
C ASN A 218 12.85 -11.25 -31.16
N SER A 219 12.26 -11.33 -29.97
CA SER A 219 12.89 -11.98 -28.82
C SER A 219 13.04 -13.50 -29.01
N LEU A 220 12.11 -14.13 -29.75
CA LEU A 220 12.10 -15.56 -30.03
C LEU A 220 13.10 -15.99 -31.11
N LYS A 221 13.60 -15.06 -31.94
CA LYS A 221 14.60 -15.30 -33.00
C LYS A 221 16.01 -15.61 -32.47
N TYR A 222 16.34 -15.24 -31.23
CA TYR A 222 17.69 -15.40 -30.67
C TYR A 222 17.94 -16.83 -30.10
N ARG A 223 17.59 -17.87 -30.86
CA ARG A 223 17.61 -19.28 -30.40
C ARG A 223 18.20 -20.24 -31.44
N GLY A 224 18.68 -21.40 -30.98
CA GLY A 224 19.19 -22.48 -31.84
C GLY A 224 18.08 -23.28 -32.54
N ASP A 225 18.45 -24.01 -33.59
CA ASP A 225 17.55 -24.67 -34.56
C ASP A 225 16.70 -25.82 -33.97
N ASP A 226 16.94 -26.23 -32.72
CA ASP A 226 16.37 -27.43 -32.10
C ASP A 226 15.05 -27.19 -31.32
N ILE A 227 14.48 -25.98 -31.38
CA ILE A 227 13.35 -25.59 -30.53
C ILE A 227 12.01 -25.68 -31.30
N PRO A 228 10.93 -26.16 -30.66
CA PRO A 228 9.61 -26.24 -31.29
C PRO A 228 9.12 -24.88 -31.80
N THR A 229 8.34 -24.91 -32.89
CA THR A 229 7.66 -23.74 -33.43
C THR A 229 6.91 -22.96 -32.35
N TRP A 230 7.03 -21.63 -32.34
CA TRP A 230 6.43 -20.78 -31.32
C TRP A 230 4.93 -20.59 -31.55
N THR A 231 4.16 -21.55 -31.06
CA THR A 231 2.71 -21.46 -30.92
C THR A 231 2.36 -20.98 -29.51
N PRO A 232 1.18 -20.36 -29.28
CA PRO A 232 0.73 -20.05 -27.93
C PRO A 232 0.83 -21.26 -26.98
N ARG A 233 0.52 -22.48 -27.44
CA ARG A 233 0.68 -23.70 -26.62
C ARG A 233 2.13 -23.92 -26.18
N ASN A 234 3.08 -23.78 -27.09
CA ASN A 234 4.50 -23.99 -26.78
C ASN A 234 5.05 -22.86 -25.91
N ILE A 235 4.56 -21.63 -26.08
CA ILE A 235 4.85 -20.54 -25.14
C ILE A 235 4.35 -20.93 -23.75
N GLY A 236 3.08 -21.27 -23.60
CA GLY A 236 2.50 -21.68 -22.31
C GLY A 236 3.28 -22.83 -21.64
N LYS A 237 3.68 -23.86 -22.41
CA LYS A 237 4.51 -24.96 -21.91
C LYS A 237 5.90 -24.51 -21.47
N ALA A 238 6.55 -23.65 -22.26
CA ALA A 238 7.85 -23.10 -21.90
C ALA A 238 7.80 -22.21 -20.65
N MET A 239 6.66 -21.57 -20.37
CA MET A 239 6.47 -20.81 -19.12
C MET A 239 6.20 -21.71 -17.92
N ALA A 240 5.67 -22.91 -18.16
CA ALA A 240 5.12 -23.76 -17.12
C ALA A 240 6.18 -24.28 -16.14
N ILE A 241 7.46 -24.24 -16.52
CA ILE A 241 8.60 -24.60 -15.67
C ILE A 241 9.63 -23.47 -15.80
N GLY A 242 9.90 -22.78 -14.69
CA GLY A 242 10.91 -21.73 -14.60
C GLY A 242 10.49 -20.33 -15.05
N GLY A 243 9.23 -20.15 -15.46
CA GLY A 243 8.69 -18.86 -15.88
C GLY A 243 9.58 -18.18 -16.93
N ASN A 244 10.10 -16.99 -16.61
CA ASN A 244 10.97 -16.21 -17.50
C ASN A 244 12.47 -16.55 -17.39
N GLY A 245 12.89 -17.36 -16.42
CA GLY A 245 14.29 -17.69 -16.16
C GLY A 245 14.79 -18.93 -16.91
N PRO A 246 16.11 -19.14 -17.00
CA PRO A 246 16.69 -20.39 -17.47
C PRO A 246 16.40 -21.55 -16.52
N VAL A 247 16.26 -22.74 -17.10
CA VAL A 247 16.07 -24.02 -16.41
C VAL A 247 17.26 -24.93 -16.71
N PRO A 248 18.44 -24.71 -16.09
CA PRO A 248 19.57 -25.62 -16.28
C PRO A 248 19.24 -26.96 -15.64
N MET A 249 19.50 -28.05 -16.37
CA MET A 249 19.19 -29.41 -15.93
C MET A 249 20.45 -30.27 -15.99
N GLY A 250 20.69 -31.02 -14.92
CA GLY A 250 21.78 -32.00 -14.86
C GLY A 250 22.28 -32.27 -13.45
N SER A 251 23.43 -32.90 -13.38
CA SER A 251 24.21 -33.06 -12.16
C SER A 251 24.62 -31.70 -11.57
N ALA A 252 24.93 -31.67 -10.27
CA ALA A 252 25.42 -30.46 -9.59
C ALA A 252 26.61 -29.82 -10.33
N SER A 253 27.51 -30.61 -10.90
CA SER A 253 28.64 -30.12 -11.69
C SER A 253 28.18 -29.38 -12.95
N ARG A 254 27.24 -29.94 -13.70
CA ARG A 254 26.72 -29.34 -14.94
C ARG A 254 25.97 -28.03 -14.65
N VAL A 255 25.20 -27.99 -13.57
CA VAL A 255 24.51 -26.77 -13.13
C VAL A 255 25.52 -25.73 -12.64
N ALA A 256 26.56 -26.12 -11.90
CA ALA A 256 27.62 -25.21 -11.49
C ALA A 256 28.39 -24.62 -12.69
N ASP A 257 28.67 -25.42 -13.73
CA ASP A 257 29.27 -24.93 -14.98
C ASP A 257 28.41 -23.84 -15.63
N PHE A 258 27.10 -24.06 -15.67
CA PHE A 258 26.14 -23.08 -16.17
C PHE A 258 26.15 -21.78 -15.36
N LEU A 259 26.15 -21.86 -14.02
CA LEU A 259 26.17 -20.67 -13.16
C LEU A 259 27.48 -19.87 -13.33
N GLU A 260 28.63 -20.55 -13.38
CA GLU A 260 29.92 -19.91 -13.61
C GLU A 260 30.00 -19.25 -15.00
N GLU A 261 29.45 -19.89 -16.04
CA GLU A 261 29.37 -19.28 -17.37
C GLU A 261 28.53 -17.98 -17.34
N TRP A 262 27.38 -18.01 -16.68
CA TRP A 262 26.50 -16.83 -16.58
C TRP A 262 27.14 -15.70 -15.79
N VAL A 263 27.80 -16.00 -14.67
CA VAL A 263 28.59 -15.03 -13.90
C VAL A 263 29.70 -14.43 -14.75
N LYS A 264 30.41 -15.27 -15.53
CA LYS A 264 31.53 -14.81 -16.36
C LYS A 264 31.09 -13.96 -17.55
N VAL A 265 30.04 -14.37 -18.25
CA VAL A 265 29.61 -13.74 -19.51
C VAL A 265 28.71 -12.54 -19.26
N ALA A 266 27.77 -12.65 -18.32
CA ALA A 266 26.83 -11.57 -18.02
C ALA A 266 27.29 -10.66 -16.86
N ASP A 267 28.42 -10.95 -16.21
CA ASP A 267 28.96 -10.18 -15.07
C ASP A 267 28.01 -10.10 -13.87
N LEU A 268 27.29 -11.20 -13.60
CA LEU A 268 26.37 -11.35 -12.48
C LEU A 268 27.11 -11.57 -11.15
N ASP A 269 26.50 -11.14 -10.05
CA ASP A 269 26.99 -11.39 -8.68
C ASP A 269 26.39 -12.67 -8.08
N GLY A 270 25.23 -13.10 -8.58
CA GLY A 270 24.53 -14.24 -8.01
C GLY A 270 23.23 -14.60 -8.71
N PHE A 271 22.44 -15.45 -8.05
CA PHE A 271 21.19 -15.98 -8.57
C PHE A 271 20.07 -16.00 -7.55
N ASN A 272 18.87 -15.67 -8.02
CA ASN A 272 17.61 -15.91 -7.33
C ASN A 272 17.09 -17.29 -7.79
N VAL A 273 17.24 -18.29 -6.94
CA VAL A 273 16.96 -19.70 -7.25
C VAL A 273 15.49 -20.01 -7.00
N GLY A 274 14.71 -20.16 -8.07
CA GLY A 274 13.34 -20.66 -8.03
C GLY A 274 13.28 -22.18 -7.89
N TYR A 275 12.09 -22.70 -7.58
CA TYR A 275 11.85 -24.11 -7.30
C TYR A 275 10.88 -24.73 -8.32
N VAL A 276 11.02 -26.04 -8.58
CA VAL A 276 10.00 -26.86 -9.26
C VAL A 276 9.05 -27.44 -8.23
N THR A 277 9.60 -27.98 -7.15
CA THR A 277 8.87 -28.46 -5.97
C THR A 277 9.46 -27.89 -4.69
N SER A 278 8.62 -27.65 -3.69
CA SER A 278 9.06 -27.20 -2.37
C SER A 278 8.71 -28.23 -1.28
N PRO A 279 9.67 -28.61 -0.41
CA PRO A 279 11.04 -28.09 -0.32
C PRO A 279 12.04 -28.76 -1.27
N GLY A 280 11.67 -29.82 -2.00
CA GLY A 280 12.62 -30.72 -2.68
C GLY A 280 13.65 -30.03 -3.60
N SER A 281 13.27 -28.99 -4.35
CA SER A 281 14.24 -28.27 -5.20
C SER A 281 15.26 -27.47 -4.38
N PHE A 282 14.86 -26.92 -3.23
CA PHE A 282 15.78 -26.24 -2.32
C PHE A 282 16.70 -27.23 -1.61
N GLU A 283 16.21 -28.42 -1.25
CA GLU A 283 17.04 -29.50 -0.72
C GLU A 283 18.09 -29.94 -1.74
N ASP A 284 17.73 -30.12 -3.00
CA ASP A 284 18.69 -30.44 -4.07
C ASP A 284 19.78 -29.36 -4.22
N VAL A 285 19.42 -28.08 -4.09
CA VAL A 285 20.40 -26.98 -4.12
C VAL A 285 21.35 -27.07 -2.93
N VAL A 286 20.82 -27.26 -1.72
CA VAL A 286 21.59 -27.30 -0.47
C VAL A 286 22.47 -28.54 -0.39
N ASP A 287 21.96 -29.70 -0.78
CA ASP A 287 22.61 -30.99 -0.56
C ASP A 287 23.50 -31.40 -1.74
N LEU A 288 23.25 -30.89 -2.96
CA LEU A 288 24.02 -31.26 -4.16
C LEU A 288 24.82 -30.08 -4.73
N LEU A 289 24.20 -28.93 -4.97
CA LEU A 289 24.84 -27.81 -5.67
C LEU A 289 25.80 -27.01 -4.77
N VAL A 290 25.38 -26.66 -3.54
CA VAL A 290 26.22 -25.90 -2.60
C VAL A 290 27.56 -26.60 -2.31
N PRO A 291 27.61 -27.92 -2.02
CA PRO A 291 28.87 -28.63 -1.86
C PRO A 291 29.77 -28.57 -3.09
N GLU A 292 29.19 -28.64 -4.29
CA GLU A 292 29.92 -28.54 -5.55
C GLU A 292 30.50 -27.14 -5.77
N LEU A 293 29.74 -26.08 -5.52
CA LEU A 293 30.22 -24.70 -5.63
C LEU A 293 31.33 -24.39 -4.61
N ARG A 294 31.22 -24.93 -3.38
CA ARG A 294 32.28 -24.86 -2.36
C ARG A 294 33.54 -25.59 -2.81
N ARG A 295 33.41 -26.81 -3.36
CA ARG A 295 34.54 -27.58 -3.92
C ARG A 295 35.28 -26.80 -5.00
N ARG A 296 34.57 -26.01 -5.80
CA ARG A 296 35.13 -25.16 -6.86
C ARG A 296 35.75 -23.85 -6.37
N GLY A 297 35.52 -23.50 -5.10
CA GLY A 297 35.99 -22.26 -4.47
C GLY A 297 35.25 -21.01 -4.96
N VAL A 298 34.00 -21.17 -5.42
CA VAL A 298 33.14 -20.07 -5.91
C VAL A 298 31.95 -19.82 -4.96
N TYR A 299 31.91 -20.47 -3.80
CA TYR A 299 30.91 -20.26 -2.76
C TYR A 299 31.59 -20.07 -1.41
N ALA A 300 30.93 -19.37 -0.49
CA ALA A 300 31.48 -19.12 0.83
C ALA A 300 31.73 -20.45 1.60
N PRO A 301 32.82 -20.52 2.40
CA PRO A 301 33.00 -21.60 3.37
C PRO A 301 31.82 -21.68 4.35
N LEU A 302 31.58 -22.87 4.90
CA LEU A 302 30.46 -23.10 5.81
C LEU A 302 30.52 -22.13 7.01
N GLY A 303 29.46 -21.35 7.24
CA GLY A 303 29.38 -20.37 8.32
C GLY A 303 30.14 -19.07 8.09
N GLU A 304 30.75 -18.89 6.91
CA GLU A 304 31.38 -17.65 6.45
C GLU A 304 30.59 -16.98 5.33
N SER A 305 29.35 -17.40 5.06
CA SER A 305 28.44 -16.59 4.25
C SER A 305 28.25 -15.27 4.99
N ASP A 306 28.83 -14.22 4.43
CA ASP A 306 28.67 -12.87 4.92
C ASP A 306 27.16 -12.61 5.04
N THR A 307 26.64 -12.52 6.28
CA THR A 307 25.26 -12.14 6.53
C THR A 307 25.01 -10.77 5.88
N MET A 308 23.78 -10.43 5.48
CA MET A 308 23.46 -9.13 4.84
C MET A 308 24.04 -7.90 5.58
N GLU A 309 24.30 -8.01 6.88
CA GLU A 309 24.98 -6.99 7.70
C GLU A 309 26.48 -6.80 7.40
N SER A 310 27.17 -7.81 6.87
CA SER A 310 28.62 -7.81 6.65
C SER A 310 29.04 -7.51 5.21
N GLU A 311 28.22 -7.79 4.19
CA GLU A 311 28.55 -7.44 2.78
C GLU A 311 28.21 -5.99 2.40
N THR A 312 27.33 -5.32 3.15
CA THR A 312 27.17 -3.85 3.08
C THR A 312 28.32 -3.12 3.77
N ALA A 313 29.16 -3.84 4.53
CA ALA A 313 30.32 -3.34 5.23
C ALA A 313 31.61 -3.92 4.65
N SER A 314 32.16 -3.30 3.59
CA SER A 314 33.47 -3.69 3.07
C SER A 314 34.54 -3.68 4.18
N LYS A 315 35.17 -4.84 4.39
CA LYS A 315 36.34 -5.02 5.26
C LYS A 315 37.50 -4.13 4.78
N GLY A 316 37.77 -3.05 5.50
CA GLY A 316 38.95 -2.21 5.28
C GLY A 316 38.90 -0.88 5.99
N ASP A 317 37.71 -0.31 6.12
CA ASP A 317 37.43 0.76 7.06
C ASP A 317 36.55 0.17 8.14
N SER A 318 36.77 0.55 9.39
CA SER A 318 35.73 0.41 10.40
C SER A 318 34.51 1.14 9.85
N VAL A 319 33.59 0.38 9.27
CA VAL A 319 32.24 0.84 8.96
C VAL A 319 31.62 1.06 10.33
N GLN A 320 31.89 2.23 10.90
CA GLN A 320 30.78 3.09 11.29
C GLN A 320 29.74 2.83 10.20
N GLN A 321 28.57 2.33 10.59
CA GLN A 321 27.39 2.57 9.77
C GLN A 321 27.56 3.99 9.18
N PRO A 322 27.07 4.30 7.98
CA PRO A 322 26.56 5.65 7.88
C PRO A 322 25.51 5.70 9.01
N GLU A 323 25.94 6.07 10.23
CA GLU A 323 25.44 7.25 10.89
C GLU A 323 25.08 8.11 9.69
N ASP A 324 23.79 8.05 9.34
CA ASP A 324 23.04 9.26 9.15
C ASP A 324 23.90 10.38 9.69
N SER A 325 24.12 11.39 8.87
CA SER A 325 24.57 12.67 9.38
C SER A 325 23.51 13.23 10.36
N HIS A 326 23.16 12.50 11.42
CA HIS A 326 22.95 12.94 12.77
C HIS A 326 24.19 13.73 13.20
N VAL A 327 24.34 14.91 12.58
CA VAL A 327 24.49 16.13 13.36
C VAL A 327 23.63 15.90 14.60
N THR A 328 24.26 15.70 15.76
CA THR A 328 23.57 15.42 17.03
C THR A 328 22.40 16.37 17.14
N SER A 329 21.20 15.86 16.82
CA SER A 329 20.08 16.74 16.56
C SER A 329 19.68 17.27 17.92
N THR A 330 19.82 18.59 18.06
CA THR A 330 19.38 19.30 19.26
C THR A 330 17.93 18.88 19.54
N ARG A 331 17.49 18.93 20.80
CA ARG A 331 16.09 18.58 21.14
C ARG A 331 15.08 19.30 20.24
N TRP A 332 15.44 20.49 19.76
CA TRP A 332 14.67 21.26 18.79
C TRP A 332 14.62 20.66 17.38
N GLN A 333 15.73 20.12 16.86
CA GLN A 333 15.75 19.47 15.55
C GLN A 333 14.93 18.17 15.52
N ARG A 334 14.91 17.39 16.61
CA ARG A 334 13.99 16.23 16.75
C ARG A 334 12.52 16.64 16.76
N VAL A 335 12.22 17.79 17.37
CA VAL A 335 10.87 18.37 17.31
C VAL A 335 10.55 18.84 15.88
N GLN A 336 11.51 19.40 15.16
CA GLN A 336 11.31 19.80 13.76
C GLN A 336 11.12 18.62 12.81
N GLU A 337 11.84 17.51 13.00
CA GLU A 337 11.65 16.28 12.21
C GLU A 337 10.25 15.71 12.40
N VAL A 338 9.75 15.67 13.64
CA VAL A 338 8.40 15.17 13.96
C VAL A 338 7.29 16.09 13.43
N ILE A 339 7.49 17.40 13.41
CA ILE A 339 6.43 18.34 13.01
C ILE A 339 6.49 18.69 11.50
N TRP A 340 7.66 18.67 10.88
CA TRP A 340 7.88 19.20 9.51
C TRP A 340 8.61 18.27 8.54
N ASP A 341 8.87 17.02 8.92
CA ASP A 341 9.31 15.97 8.00
C ASP A 341 10.62 16.33 7.27
N GLY A 342 11.75 16.16 7.98
CA GLY A 342 13.11 16.12 7.44
C GLY A 342 13.68 17.38 6.74
N PRO A 343 14.94 17.31 6.29
CA PRO A 343 15.62 18.42 5.61
C PRO A 343 15.15 18.58 4.15
N ARG A 344 13.99 19.21 3.94
CA ARG A 344 13.51 19.58 2.59
C ARG A 344 14.23 20.79 1.98
N SER A 345 14.23 20.89 0.65
CA SER A 345 14.79 22.02 -0.09
C SER A 345 14.05 23.34 0.24
N LYS A 346 14.70 24.51 0.02
CA LYS A 346 14.08 25.82 0.34
C LYS A 346 12.78 26.06 -0.42
N ASP A 347 12.68 25.56 -1.64
CA ASP A 347 11.52 25.76 -2.51
C ASP A 347 10.37 24.83 -2.14
N GLU A 348 10.65 23.58 -1.77
CA GLU A 348 9.63 22.68 -1.19
C GLU A 348 9.11 23.19 0.14
N LYS A 349 9.98 23.69 1.03
CA LYS A 349 9.53 24.29 2.30
C LYS A 349 8.57 25.46 2.05
N ARG A 350 8.86 26.31 1.07
CA ARG A 350 7.95 27.42 0.68
C ARG A 350 6.65 26.91 0.09
N LEU A 351 6.68 25.86 -0.73
CA LEU A 351 5.48 25.29 -1.34
C LEU A 351 4.58 24.63 -0.29
N VAL A 352 5.15 23.80 0.57
CA VAL A 352 4.47 23.13 1.68
C VAL A 352 3.92 24.16 2.66
N GLN A 353 4.72 25.15 3.05
CA GLN A 353 4.22 26.25 3.89
C GLN A 353 3.07 27.02 3.23
N ARG A 354 3.11 27.25 1.92
CA ARG A 354 1.99 27.91 1.21
C ARG A 354 0.76 27.02 1.15
N LEU A 355 0.91 25.71 0.94
CA LEU A 355 -0.19 24.75 0.96
C LEU A 355 -0.81 24.66 2.36
N ASP A 356 0.01 24.49 3.40
CA ASP A 356 -0.45 24.41 4.79
C ASP A 356 -1.08 25.72 5.27
N LEU A 357 -0.42 26.87 5.05
CA LEU A 357 -0.98 28.16 5.48
C LEU A 357 -2.21 28.58 4.68
N PHE A 358 -2.29 28.26 3.39
CA PHE A 358 -3.37 28.77 2.54
C PHE A 358 -4.52 27.77 2.41
N VAL A 359 -4.23 26.53 2.05
CA VAL A 359 -5.27 25.51 1.82
C VAL A 359 -5.82 25.02 3.15
N LEU A 360 -4.97 24.71 4.14
CA LEU A 360 -5.45 24.25 5.44
C LEU A 360 -6.22 25.35 6.15
N SER A 361 -5.67 26.57 6.25
CA SER A 361 -6.38 27.67 6.92
C SER A 361 -7.70 28.03 6.23
N TRP A 362 -7.75 28.03 4.89
CA TRP A 362 -8.99 28.32 4.17
C TRP A 362 -10.01 27.19 4.26
N ALA A 363 -9.57 25.93 4.23
CA ALA A 363 -10.43 24.76 4.43
C ALA A 363 -10.98 24.72 5.86
N THR A 364 -10.13 24.95 6.87
CA THR A 364 -10.52 25.01 8.28
C THR A 364 -11.43 26.21 8.56
N PHE A 365 -11.14 27.38 7.99
CA PHE A 365 -11.99 28.57 8.11
C PHE A 365 -13.33 28.36 7.41
N GLY A 366 -13.35 27.80 6.20
CA GLY A 366 -14.57 27.45 5.47
C GLY A 366 -15.41 26.42 6.22
N TYR A 367 -14.77 25.42 6.84
CA TYR A 367 -15.43 24.44 7.70
C TYR A 367 -15.99 25.08 8.99
N PHE A 368 -15.23 25.97 9.63
CA PHE A 368 -15.68 26.75 10.78
C PHE A 368 -16.90 27.63 10.44
N VAL A 369 -16.87 28.32 9.30
CA VAL A 369 -18.00 29.12 8.80
C VAL A 369 -19.23 28.25 8.51
N ARG A 370 -19.03 27.08 7.88
CA ARG A 370 -20.11 26.08 7.69
C ARG A 370 -20.69 25.62 9.04
N LEU A 371 -19.86 25.43 10.05
CA LEU A 371 -20.30 24.96 11.37
C LEU A 371 -21.07 26.03 12.14
N LEU A 372 -20.61 27.28 12.10
CA LEU A 372 -21.33 28.43 12.63
C LEU A 372 -22.75 28.48 12.07
N ASP A 373 -22.91 28.27 10.77
CA ASP A 373 -24.23 28.27 10.11
C ASP A 373 -25.07 27.01 10.48
N SER A 374 -24.45 25.83 10.53
CA SER A 374 -25.16 24.57 10.82
C SER A 374 -25.68 24.45 12.26
N SER A 375 -25.05 25.16 13.21
CA SER A 375 -25.43 25.16 14.64
C SER A 375 -26.73 25.95 14.92
N ASN A 376 -27.29 26.61 13.90
CA ASN A 376 -28.48 27.45 14.00
C ASN A 376 -29.81 26.71 13.77
N ILE A 377 -29.81 25.39 13.53
CA ILE A 377 -31.04 24.66 13.12
C ILE A 377 -31.48 23.57 14.12
N LYS A 378 -32.53 23.91 14.87
CA LYS A 378 -33.62 23.09 15.47
C LYS A 378 -33.34 21.62 15.90
N LEU A 379 -33.53 21.35 17.20
CA LEU A 379 -33.81 20.06 17.89
C LEU A 379 -32.80 18.90 17.64
N SER A 380 -32.24 18.33 18.71
CA SER A 380 -31.31 17.17 18.69
C SER A 380 -31.75 16.06 17.71
N LYS A 381 -33.06 15.76 17.63
CA LYS A 381 -33.65 14.80 16.68
C LYS A 381 -33.30 15.05 15.21
N ARG A 382 -33.26 16.31 14.74
CA ARG A 382 -32.97 16.64 13.32
C ARG A 382 -31.49 16.54 13.02
N ILE A 383 -30.64 16.89 13.98
CA ILE A 383 -29.19 16.70 13.87
C ILE A 383 -28.85 15.21 13.82
N SER A 384 -29.49 14.39 14.66
CA SER A 384 -29.38 12.93 14.57
C SER A 384 -29.82 12.43 13.20
N ILE A 385 -30.94 12.91 12.66
CA ILE A 385 -31.39 12.56 11.29
C ILE A 385 -30.37 12.99 10.23
N PHE A 386 -29.82 14.20 10.31
CA PHE A 386 -28.86 14.75 9.34
C PHE A 386 -27.56 13.96 9.31
N TYR A 387 -26.98 13.64 10.48
CA TYR A 387 -25.77 12.83 10.56
C TYR A 387 -26.05 11.38 10.15
N SER A 388 -27.17 10.78 10.57
CA SER A 388 -27.58 9.44 10.10
C SER A 388 -27.74 9.39 8.58
N ALA A 389 -28.32 10.42 7.97
CA ALA A 389 -28.45 10.52 6.52
C ALA A 389 -27.08 10.71 5.83
N SER A 390 -26.16 11.45 6.45
CA SER A 390 -24.79 11.62 5.94
C SER A 390 -24.04 10.27 5.92
N TYR A 391 -24.25 9.40 6.91
CA TYR A 391 -23.70 8.05 6.90
C TYR A 391 -24.34 7.16 5.84
N ALA A 392 -25.66 7.19 5.73
CA ALA A 392 -26.35 6.48 4.65
C ALA A 392 -25.79 6.94 3.28
N ALA A 393 -25.60 8.25 3.08
CA ALA A 393 -25.00 8.80 1.87
C ALA A 393 -23.56 8.28 1.63
N SER A 394 -22.74 8.19 2.68
CA SER A 394 -21.39 7.61 2.56
C SER A 394 -21.42 6.14 2.13
N MET A 395 -22.40 5.35 2.59
CA MET A 395 -22.61 3.97 2.16
C MET A 395 -23.02 3.89 0.68
N PHE A 396 -23.90 4.80 0.23
CA PHE A 396 -24.32 4.88 -1.17
C PHE A 396 -23.22 5.37 -2.11
N SER A 397 -22.26 6.16 -1.63
CA SER A 397 -21.19 6.72 -2.45
C SER A 397 -20.36 5.64 -3.14
N GLY A 398 -20.05 4.53 -2.46
CA GLY A 398 -19.27 3.44 -3.05
C GLY A 398 -20.01 2.73 -4.20
N TYR A 399 -21.31 2.47 -4.01
CA TYR A 399 -22.15 1.87 -5.07
C TYR A 399 -22.29 2.79 -6.27
N LEU A 400 -22.44 4.10 -6.05
CA LEU A 400 -22.48 5.09 -7.13
C LEU A 400 -21.14 5.12 -7.89
N GLN A 401 -20.01 5.07 -7.18
CA GLN A 401 -18.68 5.03 -7.79
C GLN A 401 -18.52 3.78 -8.67
N ALA A 402 -18.88 2.61 -8.15
CA ALA A 402 -18.83 1.35 -8.88
C ALA A 402 -19.74 1.36 -10.13
N ALA A 403 -20.95 1.93 -10.02
CA ALA A 403 -21.86 2.07 -11.15
C ALA A 403 -21.31 3.00 -12.24
N ILE A 404 -20.67 4.11 -11.86
CA ILE A 404 -20.03 5.05 -12.80
C ILE A 404 -18.85 4.39 -13.50
N TYR A 405 -17.96 3.71 -12.77
CA TYR A 405 -16.85 2.98 -13.37
C TYR A 405 -17.31 1.87 -14.31
N LYS A 406 -18.40 1.16 -13.99
CA LYS A 406 -18.91 0.08 -14.84
C LYS A 406 -19.67 0.58 -16.07
N GLY A 407 -20.45 1.66 -15.94
CA GLY A 407 -21.41 2.11 -16.95
C GLY A 407 -20.95 3.29 -17.81
N LEU A 408 -20.00 4.09 -17.33
CA LEU A 408 -19.59 5.34 -17.96
C LEU A 408 -18.08 5.43 -18.26
N ASP A 409 -17.29 4.40 -17.93
CA ASP A 409 -15.89 4.37 -18.34
C ASP A 409 -15.76 4.30 -19.86
N GLY A 410 -15.04 5.26 -20.45
CA GLY A 410 -14.94 5.44 -21.90
C GLY A 410 -16.14 6.14 -22.55
N ALA A 411 -17.22 6.41 -21.82
CA ALA A 411 -18.36 7.16 -22.35
C ALA A 411 -17.93 8.60 -22.70
N SER A 412 -18.26 9.03 -23.92
CA SER A 412 -17.81 10.31 -24.49
C SER A 412 -16.29 10.53 -24.46
N GLY A 413 -15.49 9.45 -24.43
CA GLY A 413 -14.02 9.52 -24.40
C GLY A 413 -13.44 9.92 -23.03
N LEU A 414 -14.24 9.91 -21.96
CA LEU A 414 -13.78 10.23 -20.61
C LEU A 414 -13.64 8.95 -19.77
N PRO A 415 -12.55 8.80 -19.00
CA PRO A 415 -12.43 7.73 -18.02
C PRO A 415 -13.41 7.94 -16.85
N GLY A 416 -13.87 6.85 -16.23
CA GLY A 416 -14.93 6.84 -15.22
C GLY A 416 -14.64 7.73 -14.00
N TRP A 417 -13.37 7.90 -13.62
CA TRP A 417 -13.01 8.81 -12.53
C TRP A 417 -13.31 10.29 -12.86
N ARG A 418 -13.24 10.69 -14.15
CA ARG A 418 -13.63 12.05 -14.57
C ARG A 418 -15.14 12.22 -14.52
N TRP A 419 -15.89 11.20 -14.92
CA TRP A 419 -17.35 11.21 -14.79
C TRP A 419 -17.81 11.34 -13.34
N LEU A 420 -17.09 10.73 -12.39
CA LEU A 420 -17.34 10.92 -10.96
C LEU A 420 -17.25 12.40 -10.57
N PHE A 421 -16.19 13.11 -10.96
CA PHE A 421 -16.06 14.54 -10.68
C PHE A 421 -17.15 15.38 -11.31
N VAL A 422 -17.56 15.07 -12.55
CA VAL A 422 -18.66 15.77 -13.23
C VAL A 422 -19.98 15.58 -12.47
N PHE A 423 -20.30 14.35 -12.07
CA PHE A 423 -21.53 14.03 -11.37
C PHE A 423 -21.57 14.64 -9.95
N CYS A 424 -20.48 14.51 -9.20
CA CYS A 424 -20.32 15.14 -7.89
C CYS A 424 -20.39 16.67 -8.01
N GLY A 425 -19.76 17.26 -9.02
CA GLY A 425 -19.80 18.69 -9.29
C GLY A 425 -21.21 19.20 -9.58
N PHE A 426 -21.97 18.49 -10.40
CA PHE A 426 -23.37 18.82 -10.71
C PHE A 426 -24.22 18.86 -9.43
N ILE A 427 -24.19 17.79 -8.63
CA ILE A 427 -24.94 17.73 -7.36
C ILE A 427 -24.49 18.86 -6.41
N SER A 428 -23.19 19.10 -6.33
CA SER A 428 -22.59 20.11 -5.45
C SER A 428 -22.94 21.55 -5.83
N ILE A 429 -23.35 21.82 -7.07
CA ILE A 429 -23.81 23.14 -7.51
C ILE A 429 -25.30 23.31 -7.22
N TRP A 430 -26.12 22.34 -7.60
CA TRP A 430 -27.57 22.48 -7.55
C TRP A 430 -28.16 22.31 -6.14
N ALA A 431 -27.58 21.42 -5.33
CA ALA A 431 -28.09 21.21 -3.97
C ALA A 431 -27.93 22.45 -3.07
N PRO A 432 -26.79 23.16 -3.05
CA PRO A 432 -26.68 24.42 -2.31
C PRO A 432 -27.55 25.55 -2.89
N LEU A 433 -27.67 25.65 -4.22
CA LEU A 433 -28.57 26.62 -4.84
C LEU A 433 -30.02 26.41 -4.40
N TRP A 434 -30.50 25.17 -4.41
CA TRP A 434 -31.82 24.85 -3.88
C TRP A 434 -31.91 25.12 -2.38
N GLY A 435 -30.90 24.72 -1.60
CA GLY A 435 -30.84 24.93 -0.15
C GLY A 435 -30.97 26.41 0.23
N PHE A 436 -30.32 27.31 -0.50
CA PHE A 436 -30.39 28.75 -0.28
C PHE A 436 -31.82 29.31 -0.39
N PHE A 437 -32.65 28.77 -1.27
CA PHE A 437 -34.06 29.19 -1.42
C PHE A 437 -35.01 28.40 -0.52
N ALA A 438 -34.72 27.12 -0.26
CA ALA A 438 -35.63 26.19 0.40
C ALA A 438 -35.47 26.13 1.92
N VAL A 439 -34.28 26.37 2.47
CA VAL A 439 -34.01 26.29 3.91
C VAL A 439 -34.25 27.67 4.54
N PRO A 440 -35.26 27.82 5.43
CA PRO A 440 -35.50 29.08 6.08
C PRO A 440 -34.51 29.27 7.24
N ASP A 441 -34.09 30.50 7.46
CA ASP A 441 -33.27 30.92 8.60
C ASP A 441 -34.09 30.96 9.92
N ASN A 442 -33.58 31.66 10.92
CA ASN A 442 -34.19 31.71 12.24
C ASN A 442 -35.59 32.37 12.20
N PRO A 443 -36.65 31.76 12.78
CA PRO A 443 -38.00 32.32 12.81
C PRO A 443 -38.11 33.77 13.29
N PHE A 444 -37.20 34.23 14.15
CA PHE A 444 -37.18 35.61 14.67
C PHE A 444 -36.71 36.66 13.64
N ILE A 445 -35.97 36.27 12.60
CA ILE A 445 -35.36 37.17 11.61
C ILE A 445 -35.64 36.73 10.17
N THR A 446 -36.55 35.77 9.97
CA THR A 446 -36.64 35.05 8.71
C THR A 446 -37.06 35.88 7.50
N LYS A 447 -36.38 35.66 6.37
CA LYS A 447 -36.67 36.30 5.08
C LYS A 447 -37.24 35.33 4.04
N ALA A 448 -37.63 34.12 4.45
CA ALA A 448 -38.11 33.07 3.56
C ALA A 448 -39.42 33.47 2.85
N ARG A 449 -39.35 33.71 1.54
CA ARG A 449 -40.49 34.22 0.73
C ARG A 449 -41.63 33.22 0.54
N TRP A 450 -41.37 31.93 0.74
CA TRP A 450 -42.35 30.85 0.56
C TRP A 450 -43.16 30.53 1.83
N MET A 451 -42.81 31.12 2.98
CA MET A 451 -43.51 30.87 4.25
C MET A 451 -44.86 31.60 4.25
N ARG A 452 -45.95 30.91 4.60
CA ARG A 452 -47.29 31.52 4.61
C ARG A 452 -47.44 32.52 5.75
N GLN A 453 -48.30 33.54 5.56
CA GLN A 453 -48.62 34.51 6.61
C GLN A 453 -49.15 33.79 7.86
N GLY A 454 -48.58 34.11 9.03
CA GLY A 454 -48.92 33.51 10.33
C GLY A 454 -48.19 32.20 10.69
N GLU A 455 -47.44 31.57 9.77
CA GLU A 455 -46.62 30.40 10.13
C GLU A 455 -45.37 30.79 10.93
N GLN A 456 -44.80 31.96 10.65
CA GLN A 456 -43.66 32.49 11.38
C GLN A 456 -43.98 32.65 12.88
N GLU A 457 -45.13 33.21 13.22
CA GLU A 457 -45.58 33.38 14.60
C GLU A 457 -45.78 32.03 15.32
N LYS A 458 -46.32 31.02 14.63
CA LYS A 458 -46.43 29.66 15.19
C LYS A 458 -45.05 29.08 15.50
N HIS A 459 -44.05 29.37 14.68
CA HIS A 459 -42.68 28.93 14.93
C HIS A 459 -42.02 29.70 16.07
N ILE A 460 -42.25 31.00 16.19
CA ILE A 460 -41.78 31.82 17.32
C ILE A 460 -42.38 31.31 18.64
N ARG A 461 -43.71 31.11 18.70
CA ARG A 461 -44.38 30.56 19.90
C ARG A 461 -43.84 29.19 20.31
N ARG A 462 -43.50 28.33 19.35
CA ARG A 462 -42.86 27.03 19.62
C ARG A 462 -41.46 27.17 20.20
N MET A 463 -40.71 28.20 19.81
CA MET A 463 -39.36 28.47 20.34
C MET A 463 -39.44 29.03 21.76
N GLU A 464 -40.37 29.96 22.01
CA GLU A 464 -40.63 30.52 23.33
C GLU A 464 -41.12 29.44 24.32
N ALA A 465 -41.94 28.48 23.87
CA ALA A 465 -42.41 27.36 24.69
C ALA A 465 -41.31 26.43 25.20
N VAL A 466 -40.10 26.49 24.63
CA VAL A 466 -38.92 25.70 25.05
C VAL A 466 -37.77 26.60 25.54
N ASP A 467 -38.09 27.82 26.00
CA ASP A 467 -37.15 28.86 26.48
C ASP A 467 -35.99 29.18 25.52
N ARG A 468 -36.25 29.15 24.20
CA ARG A 468 -35.27 29.58 23.19
C ARG A 468 -35.53 31.02 22.80
N ARG A 469 -34.63 31.91 23.24
CA ARG A 469 -34.73 33.36 23.09
C ARG A 469 -34.32 33.86 21.71
N LYS A 470 -34.65 35.11 21.43
CA LYS A 470 -34.27 35.83 20.21
C LYS A 470 -32.73 35.98 20.14
N PRO A 471 -32.11 35.93 18.95
CA PRO A 471 -30.67 36.17 18.80
C PRO A 471 -30.30 37.57 19.31
N GLU A 472 -29.27 37.64 20.14
CA GLU A 472 -28.63 38.88 20.59
C GLU A 472 -27.28 39.02 19.89
N PRO A 473 -26.90 40.22 19.42
CA PRO A 473 -25.61 40.41 18.77
C PRO A 473 -24.44 40.15 19.74
N LEU A 474 -23.37 39.52 19.23
CA LEU A 474 -22.14 39.26 19.98
C LEU A 474 -21.46 40.58 20.36
N THR A 475 -21.50 40.93 21.64
CA THR A 475 -20.73 42.05 22.19
C THR A 475 -19.32 41.61 22.55
N LYS A 476 -18.35 42.54 22.55
CA LYS A 476 -16.95 42.24 22.94
C LYS A 476 -16.85 41.59 24.32
N SER A 477 -17.68 42.03 25.28
CA SER A 477 -17.72 41.47 26.64
C SER A 477 -18.17 40.01 26.62
N ARG A 478 -19.23 39.69 25.86
CA ARG A 478 -19.72 38.33 25.71
C ARG A 478 -18.72 37.42 25.02
N VAL A 479 -18.03 37.88 23.98
CA VAL A 479 -16.98 37.09 23.34
C VAL A 479 -15.89 36.71 24.34
N TRP A 480 -15.43 37.66 25.17
CA TRP A 480 -14.47 37.35 26.23
C TRP A 480 -15.02 36.38 27.28
N GLN A 481 -16.30 36.50 27.64
CA GLN A 481 -16.94 35.60 28.59
C GLN A 481 -16.96 34.14 28.09
N ILE A 482 -17.22 33.92 26.79
CA ILE A 482 -17.20 32.58 26.18
C ILE A 482 -15.83 31.90 26.39
N PHE A 483 -14.73 32.66 26.30
CA PHE A 483 -13.38 32.15 26.56
C PHE A 483 -13.08 31.89 28.04
N THR A 484 -13.94 32.31 28.96
CA THR A 484 -13.80 32.02 30.40
C THR A 484 -14.78 30.95 30.89
N ASP A 485 -15.81 30.65 30.09
CA ASP A 485 -16.87 29.71 30.48
C ASP A 485 -16.44 28.26 30.24
N TRP A 486 -16.86 27.39 31.15
CA TRP A 486 -16.52 25.97 31.13
C TRP A 486 -16.97 25.20 29.87
N PRO A 487 -18.12 25.51 29.21
CA PRO A 487 -18.58 24.73 28.06
C PRO A 487 -17.54 24.69 26.95
N LEU A 488 -16.85 25.81 26.69
CA LEU A 488 -15.79 25.87 25.69
C LEU A 488 -14.73 24.79 25.94
N TYR A 489 -14.22 24.71 27.16
CA TYR A 489 -13.12 23.82 27.50
C TYR A 489 -13.54 22.35 27.56
N VAL A 490 -14.67 22.05 28.21
CA VAL A 490 -15.12 20.66 28.40
C VAL A 490 -15.62 20.05 27.09
N PHE A 491 -16.33 20.81 26.25
CA PHE A 491 -16.73 20.33 24.93
C PHE A 491 -15.55 20.24 23.97
N SER A 492 -14.60 21.20 23.98
CA SER A 492 -13.38 21.08 23.17
C SER A 492 -12.57 19.86 23.56
N PHE A 493 -12.37 19.62 24.85
CA PHE A 493 -11.66 18.44 25.34
C PHE A 493 -12.37 17.15 24.93
N THR A 494 -13.70 17.08 25.11
CA THR A 494 -14.47 15.89 24.72
C THR A 494 -14.38 15.62 23.23
N LEU A 495 -14.52 16.65 22.39
CA LEU A 495 -14.43 16.51 20.93
C LEU A 495 -13.02 16.20 20.42
N MET A 496 -11.96 16.59 21.16
CA MET A 496 -10.59 16.15 20.86
C MET A 496 -10.37 14.66 21.09
N LEU A 497 -11.08 14.06 22.06
CA LEU A 497 -10.93 12.63 22.36
C LEU A 497 -11.65 11.73 21.34
N GLU A 498 -12.51 12.29 20.48
CA GLU A 498 -13.26 11.53 19.49
C GLU A 498 -12.33 10.93 18.42
N LYS A 499 -12.39 9.60 18.24
CA LYS A 499 -11.51 8.87 17.31
C LYS A 499 -12.14 8.48 15.99
N ARG A 500 -13.47 8.51 15.95
CA ARG A 500 -14.29 8.25 14.79
C ARG A 500 -15.58 9.01 15.00
N TRP A 501 -16.19 9.44 13.91
CA TRP A 501 -17.40 10.25 13.83
C TRP A 501 -18.64 9.73 14.61
N GLN A 502 -18.53 8.62 15.34
CA GLN A 502 -19.61 7.83 15.92
C GLN A 502 -20.22 8.43 17.20
N VAL A 503 -19.47 9.20 18.01
CA VAL A 503 -19.96 9.73 19.31
C VAL A 503 -20.31 11.22 19.28
N LEU A 504 -19.91 11.96 18.23
CA LEU A 504 -20.18 13.39 18.00
C LEU A 504 -21.59 13.85 18.34
N LEU A 505 -22.57 12.97 18.10
CA LEU A 505 -23.99 13.24 18.34
C LEU A 505 -24.32 13.54 19.80
N ILE A 506 -23.66 12.88 20.77
CA ILE A 506 -24.04 12.99 22.18
C ILE A 506 -23.49 14.29 22.78
N PRO A 507 -22.17 14.59 22.72
CA PRO A 507 -21.64 15.85 23.26
C PRO A 507 -22.20 17.06 22.52
N ALA A 508 -22.36 17.01 21.20
CA ALA A 508 -22.94 18.13 20.44
C ALA A 508 -24.42 18.36 20.78
N ALA A 509 -25.22 17.30 20.95
CA ALA A 509 -26.61 17.45 21.38
C ALA A 509 -26.71 18.00 22.81
N TRP A 510 -25.82 17.56 23.71
CA TRP A 510 -25.78 18.04 25.08
C TRP A 510 -25.32 19.50 25.17
N ALA A 511 -24.34 19.90 24.37
CA ALA A 511 -23.92 21.29 24.21
C ALA A 511 -25.08 22.19 23.77
N ILE A 512 -25.92 21.70 22.84
CA ILE A 512 -27.12 22.42 22.38
C ILE A 512 -28.14 22.61 23.50
N GLU A 513 -28.28 21.60 24.36
CA GLU A 513 -29.23 21.64 25.48
C GLU A 513 -28.74 22.54 26.61
N ILE A 514 -27.46 22.47 26.97
CA ILE A 514 -26.87 23.32 28.02
C ILE A 514 -26.88 24.80 27.58
N MET A 515 -26.47 25.07 26.34
CA MET A 515 -26.41 26.44 25.79
C MET A 515 -27.69 26.83 25.02
N HIS A 516 -28.86 26.32 25.43
CA HIS A 516 -30.12 26.59 24.70
C HIS A 516 -30.56 28.06 24.78
N LYS A 517 -30.20 28.76 25.87
CA LYS A 517 -30.59 30.16 26.15
C LYS A 517 -29.92 31.16 25.18
N ASN A 518 -28.70 30.88 24.74
CA ASN A 518 -27.90 31.80 23.92
C ASN A 518 -27.37 31.10 22.65
N MET A 519 -27.96 31.43 21.52
CA MET A 519 -27.65 30.81 20.22
C MET A 519 -26.24 31.15 19.71
N GLU A 520 -25.81 32.40 19.85
CA GLU A 520 -24.53 32.87 19.30
C GLU A 520 -23.35 32.28 20.08
N GLU A 521 -23.45 32.26 21.41
CA GLU A 521 -22.47 31.61 22.29
C GLU A 521 -22.33 30.13 21.97
N ARG A 522 -23.46 29.43 21.80
CA ARG A 522 -23.46 28.02 21.37
C ARG A 522 -22.74 27.83 20.05
N ALA A 523 -23.02 28.68 19.06
CA ALA A 523 -22.42 28.59 17.73
C ALA A 523 -20.89 28.73 17.80
N VAL A 524 -20.40 29.71 18.57
CA VAL A 524 -18.97 29.93 18.78
C VAL A 524 -18.32 28.75 19.51
N VAL A 525 -18.91 28.27 20.60
CA VAL A 525 -18.37 27.14 21.39
C VAL A 525 -18.31 25.87 20.55
N ILE A 526 -19.39 25.50 19.87
CA ILE A 526 -19.42 24.30 19.01
C ILE A 526 -18.44 24.45 17.86
N GLY A 527 -18.39 25.62 17.21
CA GLY A 527 -17.47 25.89 16.11
C GLY A 527 -16.00 25.71 16.52
N ILE A 528 -15.60 26.28 17.65
CA ILE A 528 -14.23 26.14 18.17
C ILE A 528 -13.95 24.69 18.58
N ALA A 529 -14.82 24.10 19.39
CA ALA A 529 -14.64 22.75 19.91
C ALA A 529 -14.51 21.72 18.78
N GLN A 530 -15.35 21.82 17.75
CA GLN A 530 -15.31 20.90 16.61
C GLN A 530 -14.12 21.15 15.69
N THR A 531 -13.69 22.40 15.51
CA THR A 531 -12.46 22.72 14.77
C THR A 531 -11.24 22.11 15.44
N LEU A 532 -11.14 22.25 16.76
CA LEU A 532 -10.09 21.65 17.57
C LEU A 532 -10.13 20.12 17.52
N GLY A 533 -11.33 19.53 17.61
CA GLY A 533 -11.52 18.08 17.47
C GLY A 533 -11.00 17.55 16.12
N GLN A 534 -11.36 18.20 15.01
CA GLN A 534 -10.89 17.81 13.67
C GLN A 534 -9.37 17.95 13.52
N ALA A 535 -8.78 19.01 14.06
CA ALA A 535 -7.32 19.18 14.05
C ALA A 535 -6.61 18.03 14.81
N PHE A 536 -7.16 17.63 15.96
CA PHE A 536 -6.61 16.55 16.78
C PHE A 536 -6.75 15.18 16.09
N ILE A 537 -7.90 14.91 15.46
CA ILE A 537 -8.16 13.70 14.67
C ILE A 537 -7.19 13.56 13.49
N ALA A 538 -6.83 14.66 12.84
CA ALA A 538 -5.91 14.62 11.71
C ALA A 538 -4.47 14.28 12.14
N TRP A 539 -4.03 14.73 13.32
CA TRP A 539 -2.64 14.62 13.76
C TRP A 539 -2.34 13.37 14.57
N VAL A 540 -3.22 12.99 15.50
CA VAL A 540 -2.94 11.90 16.44
C VAL A 540 -2.66 10.56 15.75
N PRO A 541 -3.43 10.13 14.74
CA PRO A 541 -3.13 8.91 14.01
C PRO A 541 -1.77 8.95 13.32
N VAL A 542 -1.37 10.10 12.75
CA VAL A 542 -0.08 10.23 12.06
C VAL A 542 1.08 10.03 13.04
N VAL A 543 0.98 10.57 14.26
CA VAL A 543 2.04 10.46 15.27
C VAL A 543 2.04 9.09 15.98
N VAL A 544 0.85 8.54 16.22
CA VAL A 544 0.66 7.38 17.10
C VAL A 544 0.56 6.06 16.34
N LEU A 545 0.11 6.12 15.08
CA LEU A 545 0.08 5.03 14.10
C LEU A 545 1.06 5.32 12.96
N ASP A 546 2.23 5.86 13.30
CA ASP A 546 3.33 6.03 12.34
C ASP A 546 3.69 4.66 11.75
N VAL A 547 3.39 4.51 10.46
CA VAL A 547 3.55 3.26 9.71
C VAL A 547 5.02 2.91 9.54
N GLY A 548 5.88 3.90 9.29
CA GLY A 548 7.31 3.67 9.10
C GLY A 548 8.02 3.26 10.39
N LYS A 549 7.48 3.68 11.55
CA LYS A 549 8.13 3.42 12.85
C LYS A 549 7.57 2.23 13.64
N TYR A 550 6.26 1.97 13.56
CA TYR A 550 5.60 1.02 14.46
C TYR A 550 4.79 -0.08 13.75
N ALA A 551 4.82 -0.15 12.42
CA ALA A 551 4.27 -1.30 11.71
C ALA A 551 5.09 -2.58 11.99
N PRO A 552 4.48 -3.78 11.93
CA PRO A 552 3.05 -4.05 11.70
C PRO A 552 2.21 -4.07 12.98
N SER A 553 2.83 -4.08 14.16
CA SER A 553 2.13 -4.41 15.41
C SER A 553 1.56 -3.22 16.19
N PHE A 554 1.84 -1.98 15.76
CA PHE A 554 1.27 -0.70 16.24
C PHE A 554 0.99 -0.67 17.76
N HIS A 555 1.89 -1.22 18.59
CA HIS A 555 1.59 -1.43 20.02
C HIS A 555 1.29 -0.11 20.74
N MET A 556 2.08 0.94 20.46
CA MET A 556 1.84 2.29 20.96
C MET A 556 0.52 2.86 20.44
N GLY A 557 0.29 2.66 19.13
CA GLY A 557 -0.95 2.92 18.42
C GLY A 557 -2.15 2.41 19.18
N PHE A 558 -2.26 1.10 19.34
CA PHE A 558 -3.38 0.45 19.99
C PHE A 558 -3.57 0.88 21.46
N SER A 559 -2.49 0.95 22.26
CA SER A 559 -2.58 1.31 23.68
C SER A 559 -3.04 2.75 23.91
N ILE A 560 -2.43 3.72 23.20
CA ILE A 560 -2.92 5.10 23.21
C ILE A 560 -4.32 5.14 22.60
N MET A 561 -4.60 4.25 21.63
CA MET A 561 -5.90 4.23 20.99
C MET A 561 -7.02 3.93 21.98
N CYS A 562 -6.85 2.84 22.73
CA CYS A 562 -7.73 2.42 23.83
C CYS A 562 -7.78 3.43 24.98
N GLY A 563 -6.64 4.01 25.39
CA GLY A 563 -6.58 4.96 26.51
C GLY A 563 -7.46 6.19 26.28
N VAL A 564 -7.41 6.77 25.09
CA VAL A 564 -8.28 7.91 24.73
C VAL A 564 -9.75 7.50 24.66
N SER A 565 -10.10 6.28 24.23
CA SER A 565 -11.49 5.81 24.27
C SER A 565 -12.02 5.71 25.70
N VAL A 566 -11.19 5.32 26.66
CA VAL A 566 -11.56 5.34 28.09
C VAL A 566 -11.75 6.78 28.57
N LEU A 567 -10.86 7.70 28.17
CA LEU A 567 -10.99 9.13 28.51
C LEU A 567 -12.26 9.76 27.90
N GLU A 568 -12.62 9.39 26.68
CA GLU A 568 -13.83 9.84 25.99
C GLU A 568 -15.08 9.41 26.75
N LEU A 569 -15.19 8.13 27.13
CA LEU A 569 -16.29 7.66 27.96
C LEU A 569 -16.32 8.36 29.32
N SER A 570 -15.15 8.68 29.88
CA SER A 570 -15.04 9.38 31.16
C SER A 570 -15.44 10.86 31.05
N SER A 571 -15.24 11.52 29.91
CA SER A 571 -15.58 12.93 29.73
C SER A 571 -17.09 13.19 29.73
N ILE A 572 -17.92 12.18 29.45
CA ILE A 572 -19.38 12.24 29.62
C ILE A 572 -19.75 12.58 31.07
N PHE A 573 -19.06 11.98 32.04
CA PHE A 573 -19.28 12.29 33.47
C PHE A 573 -18.76 13.68 33.84
N LEU A 574 -17.75 14.18 33.14
CA LEU A 574 -17.25 15.54 33.32
C LEU A 574 -18.31 16.56 32.86
N ILE A 575 -18.91 16.37 31.68
CA ILE A 575 -20.02 17.22 31.20
C ILE A 575 -21.17 17.20 32.21
N LYS A 576 -21.57 16.02 32.66
CA LYS A 576 -22.62 15.86 33.68
C LYS A 576 -22.32 16.65 34.96
N HIS A 577 -21.11 16.52 35.48
CA HIS A 577 -20.71 17.17 36.73
C HIS A 577 -20.78 18.70 36.63
N PHE A 578 -20.31 19.28 35.53
CA PHE A 578 -20.37 20.72 35.31
C PHE A 578 -21.81 21.21 35.11
N GLU A 579 -22.64 20.46 34.40
CA GLU A 579 -24.06 20.77 34.24
C GLU A 579 -24.79 20.77 35.59
N GLU A 580 -24.61 19.73 36.41
CA GLU A 580 -25.23 19.63 37.74
C GLU A 580 -24.76 20.76 38.66
N ARG A 581 -23.47 21.11 38.59
CA ARG A 581 -22.89 22.23 39.34
C ARG A 581 -23.51 23.57 38.94
N GLU A 582 -23.79 23.77 37.66
CA GLU A 582 -24.39 25.00 37.15
C GLU A 582 -25.88 25.09 37.50
N LYS A 583 -26.64 24.00 37.34
CA LYS A 583 -28.03 23.92 37.83
C LYS A 583 -28.13 24.22 39.32
N ALA A 584 -27.26 23.64 40.14
CA ALA A 584 -27.22 23.91 41.58
C ALA A 584 -26.87 25.38 41.91
N LYS A 585 -26.05 26.05 41.08
CA LYS A 585 -25.79 27.50 41.23
C LYS A 585 -27.02 28.33 40.87
N GLU A 586 -27.71 28.00 39.76
CA GLU A 586 -28.94 28.68 39.35
C GLU A 586 -30.03 28.52 40.42
N GLU A 587 -30.25 27.32 40.94
CA GLU A 587 -31.22 27.04 42.02
C GLU A 587 -30.92 27.83 43.31
N ARG A 588 -29.64 27.92 43.69
CA ARG A 588 -29.21 28.73 44.85
C ARG A 588 -29.41 30.23 44.63
N ALA A 589 -29.16 30.72 43.42
CA ALA A 589 -29.40 32.12 43.08
C ALA A 589 -30.88 32.46 43.10
N ILE A 590 -31.74 31.57 42.59
CA ILE A 590 -33.20 31.72 42.63
C ILE A 590 -33.72 31.66 44.07
N SER A 591 -33.14 30.81 44.92
CA SER A 591 -33.53 30.71 46.34
C SER A 591 -33.04 31.88 47.20
N ALA A 592 -32.11 32.69 46.71
CA ALA A 592 -31.54 33.85 47.40
C ALA A 592 -32.19 35.18 47.02
N VAL A 593 -33.04 35.17 45.98
CA VAL A 593 -33.90 36.29 45.52
C VAL A 593 -35.30 36.07 46.08
#